data_AF-A0AAD7BGB5-F1
#
_entry.id   AF-A0AAD7BGB5-F1
#
_cell.length_a   1.000
_cell.length_b   1.000
_cell.length_c   1.000
_cell.angle_alpha   90.00
_cell.angle_beta   90.00
_cell.angle_gamma   90.00
#
_symmetry.space_group_name_H-M   'P 1'
#
loop_
_entity.id
_entity.type
_entity.pdbx_description
1 polymer ?
#
loop_
_entity_poly.entity_id
_entity_poly.type
_entity_poly.pdbx_seq_one_letter_code
_entity_poly.pdbx_strand_id
1 'polypeptide(L)'
;MVLAFEDAPVLPPEIERHIFELCALGRPALVPKLILVAWRVKQWYVALSTPLPHISLELPRIEPFLYRTVILGEQSPIDGYPGFTSEILLSAIRTKPPGFIARAVRNLSIYDSSTAGYAEILAACTGATNLRILSFDASFSAHIPSSLTQLYVYDFPHQSTCSFSQLTHLDVMSNPDIDLDAFYSFVALLLRLTHISFSNADYAPLFLRLLRNCPPKIEVLFYCDDTEQPLADQESLAEDLRFVVIRIRELRMLDWAADWLMGVHCDRDYWYRAERFIQKRRSGDVDRRQSIMSRENWLDCA
;
A
#
# COMPACT_ATOMS: atom_id res chain seq x y z
N MET A 1 38.38 -15.69 -37.91
CA MET A 1 37.23 -15.71 -38.84
C MET A 1 36.00 -15.42 -38.01
N VAL A 2 35.57 -14.16 -37.96
CA VAL A 2 34.40 -13.72 -37.19
C VAL A 2 33.21 -13.92 -38.12
N LEU A 3 32.31 -14.86 -37.79
CA LEU A 3 31.07 -15.05 -38.53
C LEU A 3 30.16 -13.85 -38.23
N ALA A 4 29.90 -13.03 -39.25
CA ALA A 4 28.97 -11.93 -39.18
C ALA A 4 27.55 -12.48 -38.95
N PHE A 5 27.03 -12.34 -37.74
CA PHE A 5 25.60 -12.55 -37.44
C PHE A 5 24.84 -11.32 -37.93
N GLU A 6 24.72 -11.13 -39.24
CA GLU A 6 24.12 -9.92 -39.80
C GLU A 6 22.58 -9.90 -39.79
N ASP A 7 21.90 -11.03 -39.53
CA ASP A 7 20.42 -11.10 -39.67
C ASP A 7 19.67 -11.72 -38.49
N ALA A 8 20.13 -11.51 -37.24
CA ALA A 8 19.30 -11.88 -36.10
C ALA A 8 18.11 -10.90 -36.00
N PRO A 9 16.85 -11.36 -35.97
CA PRO A 9 15.71 -10.46 -35.80
C PRO A 9 15.84 -9.71 -34.47
N VAL A 10 15.84 -8.37 -34.54
CA VAL A 10 15.90 -7.49 -33.37
C VAL A 10 14.50 -6.93 -33.13
N LEU A 11 14.02 -7.00 -31.89
CA LEU A 11 12.77 -6.36 -31.52
C LEU A 11 12.89 -4.83 -31.62
N PRO A 12 11.84 -4.12 -32.06
CA PRO A 12 11.81 -2.67 -31.96
C PRO A 12 12.01 -2.22 -30.50
N PRO A 13 12.77 -1.13 -30.24
CA PRO A 13 13.05 -0.63 -28.89
C PRO A 13 11.80 -0.43 -28.02
N GLU A 14 10.70 0.00 -28.63
CA GLU A 14 9.42 0.24 -27.96
C GLU A 14 8.79 -1.06 -27.47
N ILE A 15 8.93 -2.15 -28.24
CA ILE A 15 8.41 -3.47 -27.90
C ILE A 15 9.25 -4.10 -26.80
N GLU A 16 10.58 -4.02 -26.90
CA GLU A 16 11.48 -4.46 -25.83
C GLU A 16 11.15 -3.72 -24.53
N ARG A 17 11.04 -2.39 -24.58
CA ARG A 17 10.62 -1.56 -23.44
C ARG A 17 9.30 -2.05 -22.85
N HIS A 18 8.27 -2.24 -23.67
CA HIS A 18 6.96 -2.67 -23.20
C HIS A 18 7.05 -4.03 -22.49
N ILE A 19 7.85 -4.96 -23.03
CA ILE A 19 8.12 -6.25 -22.38
C ILE A 19 8.77 -6.05 -21.01
N PHE A 20 9.81 -5.21 -20.91
CA PHE A 20 10.49 -4.95 -19.64
C PHE A 20 9.59 -4.25 -18.61
N GLU A 21 8.77 -3.28 -19.01
CA GLU A 21 7.80 -2.60 -18.14
C GLU A 21 6.74 -3.58 -17.64
N LEU A 22 6.16 -4.39 -18.53
CA LEU A 22 5.20 -5.43 -18.15
C LEU A 22 5.84 -6.47 -17.21
N CYS A 23 7.09 -6.86 -17.46
CA CYS A 23 7.83 -7.77 -16.60
C CYS A 23 8.13 -7.15 -15.23
N ALA A 24 8.52 -5.87 -15.18
CA ALA A 24 8.77 -5.14 -13.94
C ALA A 24 7.49 -4.97 -13.12
N LEU A 25 6.36 -4.70 -13.77
CA LEU A 25 5.04 -4.59 -13.14
C LEU A 25 4.55 -5.94 -12.60
N GLY A 26 4.62 -7.00 -13.41
CA GLY A 26 4.12 -8.31 -13.04
C GLY A 26 5.06 -9.10 -12.13
N ARG A 27 6.37 -8.77 -12.11
CA ARG A 27 7.40 -9.43 -11.29
C ARG A 27 8.42 -8.44 -10.72
N PRO A 28 8.03 -7.55 -9.78
CA PRO A 28 8.93 -6.58 -9.13
C PRO A 28 10.23 -7.16 -8.57
N ALA A 29 10.20 -8.39 -8.03
CA ALA A 29 11.38 -9.09 -7.55
C ALA A 29 12.47 -9.30 -8.63
N LEU A 30 12.08 -9.29 -9.91
CA LEU A 30 13.01 -9.38 -11.03
C LEU A 30 13.59 -8.03 -11.45
N VAL A 31 13.07 -6.90 -10.97
CA VAL A 31 13.50 -5.56 -11.40
C VAL A 31 15.03 -5.36 -11.29
N PRO A 32 15.72 -5.76 -10.21
CA PRO A 32 17.18 -5.68 -10.17
C PRO A 32 17.85 -6.48 -11.29
N LYS A 33 17.36 -7.70 -11.59
CA LYS A 33 17.87 -8.53 -12.69
C LYS A 33 17.52 -7.93 -14.06
N LEU A 34 16.32 -7.41 -14.22
CA LEU A 34 15.87 -6.72 -15.43
C LEU A 34 16.75 -5.50 -15.72
N ILE A 35 17.13 -4.73 -14.71
CA ILE A 35 18.07 -3.60 -14.84
C ILE A 35 19.47 -4.07 -15.30
N LEU A 36 19.92 -5.26 -14.88
CA LEU A 36 21.18 -5.84 -15.33
C LEU A 36 21.10 -6.37 -16.77
N VAL A 37 20.01 -7.04 -17.14
CA VAL A 37 19.78 -7.56 -18.50
C VAL A 37 19.53 -6.44 -19.50
N ALA A 38 18.94 -5.35 -19.03
CA ALA A 38 18.80 -4.08 -19.74
C ALA A 38 20.17 -3.42 -20.05
N TRP A 39 21.29 -4.14 -20.00
CA TRP A 39 22.60 -3.65 -20.45
C TRP A 39 22.59 -3.18 -21.92
N ARG A 40 21.77 -3.77 -22.80
CA ARG A 40 21.48 -3.21 -24.15
C ARG A 40 20.71 -1.88 -24.09
N VAL A 41 19.79 -1.73 -23.14
CA VAL A 41 19.06 -0.47 -22.87
C VAL A 41 19.97 0.59 -22.23
N LYS A 42 20.99 0.19 -21.44
CA LYS A 42 22.06 1.10 -20.96
C LYS A 42 22.86 1.71 -22.12
N GLN A 43 22.98 1.04 -23.27
CA GLN A 43 23.64 1.61 -24.45
C GLN A 43 22.80 2.71 -25.12
N TRP A 44 21.46 2.69 -25.02
CA TRP A 44 20.61 3.80 -25.49
C TRP A 44 20.87 5.10 -24.74
N TYR A 45 21.36 5.00 -23.50
CA TYR A 45 21.75 6.13 -22.68
C TYR A 45 23.02 6.85 -23.17
N VAL A 46 23.94 6.11 -23.79
CA VAL A 46 25.24 6.66 -24.23
C VAL A 46 25.17 7.16 -25.68
N ALA A 47 24.39 6.51 -26.55
CA ALA A 47 24.29 6.91 -27.96
C ALA A 47 23.51 8.24 -28.19
N LEU A 48 22.62 8.61 -27.26
CA LEU A 48 21.86 9.88 -27.32
C LEU A 48 22.54 11.05 -26.58
N SER A 49 23.78 10.88 -26.13
CA SER A 49 24.60 11.99 -25.59
C SER A 49 25.15 12.91 -26.67
N THR A 50 24.83 12.68 -27.96
CA THR A 50 24.93 13.72 -28.98
C THR A 50 23.69 14.61 -28.88
N PRO A 51 23.85 15.92 -28.65
CA PRO A 51 22.72 16.82 -28.48
C PRO A 51 22.01 16.99 -29.81
N LEU A 52 20.96 16.20 -30.05
CA LEU A 52 19.95 16.52 -31.05
C LEU A 52 18.99 17.54 -30.42
N PRO A 53 18.92 18.78 -30.91
CA PRO A 53 18.29 19.89 -30.19
C PRO A 53 16.75 19.82 -30.03
N HIS A 54 16.05 18.81 -30.54
CA HIS A 54 14.58 18.85 -30.61
C HIS A 54 13.82 17.56 -30.28
N ILE A 55 14.49 16.52 -29.78
CA ILE A 55 13.78 15.29 -29.40
C ILE A 55 14.18 14.91 -27.98
N SER A 56 13.50 15.48 -26.99
CA SER A 56 13.43 14.90 -25.64
C SER A 56 12.63 13.60 -25.73
N LEU A 57 13.28 12.54 -26.21
CA LEU A 57 12.86 11.18 -25.92
C LEU A 57 13.15 10.98 -24.43
N GLU A 58 12.18 11.35 -23.59
CA GLU A 58 12.11 10.87 -22.21
C GLU A 58 11.88 9.35 -22.26
N LEU A 59 12.93 8.61 -22.58
CA LEU A 59 12.96 7.17 -22.44
C LEU A 59 12.63 6.87 -20.97
N PRO A 60 11.55 6.12 -20.69
CA PRO A 60 11.28 5.76 -19.32
C PRO A 60 12.38 4.82 -18.87
N ARG A 61 12.81 5.10 -17.66
CA ARG A 61 13.85 4.35 -17.01
C ARG A 61 13.13 3.21 -16.29
N ILE A 62 13.63 1.98 -16.44
CA ILE A 62 13.20 0.84 -15.61
C ILE A 62 13.51 1.14 -14.14
N GLU A 63 14.51 1.98 -13.88
CA GLU A 63 14.96 2.37 -12.55
C GLU A 63 13.85 2.88 -11.61
N PRO A 64 12.93 3.80 -11.99
CA PRO A 64 11.74 4.13 -11.20
C PRO A 64 10.96 2.92 -10.64
N PHE A 65 10.88 1.80 -11.37
CA PHE A 65 10.21 0.60 -10.88
C PHE A 65 10.93 -0.05 -9.70
N LEU A 66 12.24 0.16 -9.55
CA LEU A 66 13.01 -0.28 -8.38
C LEU A 66 12.55 0.44 -7.11
N TYR A 67 12.11 1.69 -7.25
CA TYR A 67 11.67 2.55 -6.15
C TYR A 67 10.15 2.61 -6.02
N ARG A 68 9.39 1.89 -6.85
CA ARG A 68 7.92 2.00 -6.85
C ARG A 68 7.31 1.55 -5.52
N THR A 69 7.85 0.47 -4.98
CA THR A 69 7.50 -0.08 -3.68
C THR A 69 8.76 -0.13 -2.84
N VAL A 70 8.76 0.65 -1.76
CA VAL A 70 9.89 0.80 -0.85
C VAL A 70 9.48 0.24 0.51
N ILE A 71 10.29 -0.69 1.01
CA ILE A 71 10.09 -1.31 2.33
C ILE A 71 11.32 -0.99 3.17
N LEU A 72 11.13 -0.28 4.27
CA LEU A 72 12.18 0.21 5.16
C LEU A 72 12.15 -0.49 6.51
N GLY A 73 13.33 -0.78 7.05
CA GLY A 73 13.50 -1.32 8.41
C GLY A 73 13.31 -2.84 8.54
N GLU A 74 12.96 -3.52 7.45
CA GLU A 74 12.79 -4.97 7.48
C GLU A 74 14.09 -5.68 7.09
N GLN A 75 14.55 -6.56 7.97
CA GLN A 75 15.81 -7.29 7.76
C GLN A 75 15.69 -8.39 6.70
N SER A 76 14.47 -8.85 6.40
CA SER A 76 14.22 -9.92 5.43
C SER A 76 13.40 -9.40 4.25
N PRO A 77 13.74 -9.78 3.00
CA PRO A 77 12.92 -9.46 1.85
C PRO A 77 11.56 -10.16 1.96
N ILE A 78 10.46 -9.42 1.81
CA ILE A 78 9.13 -10.01 1.67
C ILE A 78 8.88 -10.30 0.20
N ASP A 79 8.58 -11.55 -0.14
CA ASP A 79 8.16 -11.99 -1.48
C ASP A 79 9.04 -11.46 -2.64
N GLY A 80 10.34 -11.34 -2.38
CA GLY A 80 11.33 -10.93 -3.37
C GLY A 80 11.44 -9.41 -3.58
N TYR A 81 10.75 -8.59 -2.79
CA TYR A 81 11.05 -7.17 -2.74
C TYR A 81 12.37 -6.92 -2.01
N PRO A 82 13.26 -6.07 -2.56
CA PRO A 82 14.45 -5.68 -1.84
C PRO A 82 14.03 -4.82 -0.64
N GLY A 83 14.44 -5.24 0.56
CA GLY A 83 14.44 -4.36 1.72
C GLY A 83 15.42 -3.20 1.49
N PHE A 84 15.01 -2.00 1.84
CA PHE A 84 15.85 -0.81 1.83
C PHE A 84 16.29 -0.50 3.26
N THR A 85 17.58 -0.20 3.43
CA THR A 85 18.00 0.55 4.61
C THR A 85 17.71 2.03 4.38
N SER A 86 17.51 2.78 5.47
CA SER A 86 17.30 4.23 5.38
C SER A 86 18.49 4.91 4.68
N GLU A 87 19.72 4.46 4.89
CA GLU A 87 20.92 5.04 4.27
C GLU A 87 20.93 4.85 2.76
N ILE A 88 20.51 3.69 2.25
CA ILE A 88 20.42 3.43 0.81
C ILE A 88 19.40 4.38 0.18
N LEU A 89 18.23 4.53 0.79
CA LEU A 89 17.19 5.41 0.26
C LEU A 89 17.57 6.88 0.37
N LEU A 90 18.16 7.32 1.48
CA LEU A 90 18.69 8.68 1.65
C LEU A 90 19.80 8.98 0.64
N SER A 91 20.69 8.02 0.37
CA SER A 91 21.69 8.14 -0.69
C SER A 91 21.03 8.32 -2.06
N ALA A 92 19.97 7.55 -2.36
CA ALA A 92 19.20 7.75 -3.59
C ALA A 92 18.53 9.13 -3.63
N ILE A 93 17.90 9.58 -2.55
CA ILE A 93 17.30 10.93 -2.46
C ILE A 93 18.32 12.02 -2.79
N ARG A 94 19.56 11.88 -2.29
CA ARG A 94 20.64 12.88 -2.46
C ARG A 94 21.32 12.83 -3.82
N THR A 95 21.37 11.66 -4.46
CA THR A 95 22.12 11.46 -5.72
C THR A 95 21.23 11.46 -6.96
N LYS A 96 19.93 11.21 -6.84
CA LYS A 96 18.99 11.24 -7.96
C LYS A 96 18.56 12.68 -8.28
N PRO A 97 18.12 12.95 -9.53
CA PRO A 97 17.59 14.26 -9.88
C PRO A 97 16.44 14.70 -8.95
N PRO A 98 16.29 16.00 -8.67
CA PRO A 98 15.18 16.51 -7.87
C PRO A 98 13.81 16.01 -8.34
N GLY A 99 12.99 15.57 -7.39
CA GLY A 99 11.65 15.02 -7.64
C GLY A 99 11.63 13.61 -8.24
N PHE A 100 12.78 12.97 -8.49
CA PHE A 100 12.82 11.59 -8.96
C PHE A 100 12.13 10.64 -7.98
N ILE A 101 12.50 10.68 -6.70
CA ILE A 101 11.94 9.82 -5.65
C ILE A 101 10.44 10.09 -5.47
N ALA A 102 10.03 11.36 -5.40
CA ALA A 102 8.63 11.75 -5.35
C ALA A 102 7.79 11.15 -6.49
N ARG A 103 8.32 11.11 -7.71
CA ARG A 103 7.61 10.52 -8.86
C ARG A 103 7.66 9.00 -8.88
N ALA A 104 8.75 8.40 -8.39
CA ALA A 104 8.98 6.96 -8.46
C ALA A 104 8.23 6.19 -7.37
N VAL A 105 8.27 6.67 -6.12
CA VAL A 105 7.67 5.98 -4.97
C VAL A 105 6.15 6.12 -4.98
N ARG A 106 5.44 5.00 -4.90
CA ARG A 106 3.98 4.92 -4.77
C ARG A 106 3.55 4.22 -3.49
N ASN A 107 4.30 3.20 -3.09
CA ASN A 107 4.03 2.40 -1.91
C ASN A 107 5.23 2.48 -0.98
N LEU A 108 5.00 2.88 0.27
CA LEU A 108 6.03 3.02 1.28
C LEU A 108 5.61 2.28 2.54
N SER A 109 6.42 1.33 2.99
CA SER A 109 6.25 0.64 4.27
C SER A 109 7.44 0.96 5.17
N ILE A 110 7.18 1.41 6.39
CA ILE A 110 8.18 1.73 7.43
C ILE A 110 7.92 0.81 8.62
N TYR A 111 8.83 -0.13 8.84
CA TYR A 111 8.70 -1.14 9.90
C TYR A 111 9.19 -0.66 11.27
N ASP A 112 10.22 0.16 11.28
CA ASP A 112 10.83 0.66 12.49
C ASP A 112 10.88 2.17 12.36
N SER A 113 10.42 2.92 13.37
CA SER A 113 10.49 4.38 13.38
C SER A 113 11.70 4.92 14.14
N SER A 114 12.47 4.04 14.80
CA SER A 114 13.60 4.43 15.63
C SER A 114 14.80 4.92 14.82
N THR A 115 14.81 4.69 13.52
CA THR A 115 15.91 5.07 12.64
C THR A 115 15.85 6.55 12.26
N ALA A 116 16.98 7.24 12.41
CA ALA A 116 17.12 8.62 11.95
C ALA A 116 16.85 8.74 10.44
N GLY A 117 16.21 9.84 10.03
CA GLY A 117 16.05 10.20 8.61
C GLY A 117 14.71 9.84 7.97
N TYR A 118 13.78 9.18 8.67
CA TYR A 118 12.45 8.89 8.09
C TYR A 118 11.64 10.13 7.76
N ALA A 119 11.77 11.22 8.54
CA ALA A 119 11.17 12.50 8.19
C ALA A 119 11.69 13.03 6.84
N GLU A 120 13.00 12.93 6.58
CA GLU A 120 13.61 13.31 5.29
C GLU A 120 13.12 12.40 4.15
N ILE A 121 12.99 11.10 4.41
CA ILE A 121 12.44 10.12 3.45
C ILE A 121 10.99 10.44 3.11
N LEU A 122 10.12 10.63 4.12
CA LEU A 122 8.71 10.96 3.92
C LEU A 122 8.57 12.28 3.14
N ALA A 123 9.38 13.29 3.49
CA ALA A 123 9.42 14.57 2.78
C ALA A 123 9.83 14.43 1.30
N ALA A 124 10.64 13.42 0.96
CA ALA A 124 11.03 13.13 -0.42
C ALA A 124 10.01 12.27 -1.19
N CYS A 125 9.16 11.51 -0.49
CA CYS A 125 8.21 10.56 -1.05
C CYS A 125 6.80 11.16 -1.26
N THR A 126 6.71 12.41 -1.71
CA THR A 126 5.42 13.15 -1.81
C THR A 126 4.41 12.58 -2.81
N GLY A 127 4.81 11.66 -3.68
CA GLY A 127 3.93 10.92 -4.58
C GLY A 127 3.50 9.54 -4.07
N ALA A 128 3.81 9.18 -2.82
CA ALA A 128 3.33 7.93 -2.23
C ALA A 128 1.82 8.01 -1.96
N THR A 129 1.09 7.03 -2.48
CA THR A 129 -0.38 6.92 -2.39
C THR A 129 -0.80 5.85 -1.37
N ASN A 130 0.10 4.94 -1.03
CA ASN A 130 -0.09 3.89 -0.02
C ASN A 130 1.07 3.94 0.98
N LEU A 131 0.74 4.14 2.26
CA LEU A 131 1.70 4.29 3.35
C LEU A 131 1.36 3.34 4.50
N ARG A 132 2.33 2.51 4.88
CA ARG A 132 2.28 1.66 6.07
C ARG A 132 3.37 2.08 7.05
N ILE A 133 3.00 2.35 8.31
CA ILE A 133 3.91 2.78 9.36
C ILE A 133 3.59 1.99 10.64
N LEU A 134 4.53 1.18 11.12
CA LEU A 134 4.30 0.40 12.35
C LEU A 134 4.43 1.22 13.64
N SER A 135 5.09 2.37 13.60
CA SER A 135 5.24 3.25 14.76
C SER A 135 5.21 4.70 14.29
N PHE A 136 4.19 5.45 14.70
CA PHE A 136 3.95 6.79 14.21
C PHE A 136 4.63 7.83 15.11
N ASP A 137 5.69 8.46 14.63
CA ASP A 137 6.27 9.62 15.29
C ASP A 137 5.48 10.88 14.92
N ALA A 138 5.12 11.70 15.91
CA ALA A 138 4.36 12.94 15.68
C ALA A 138 5.03 13.87 14.65
N SER A 139 6.38 13.86 14.57
CA SER A 139 7.16 14.61 13.59
C SER A 139 6.87 14.20 12.13
N PHE A 140 6.36 12.99 11.89
CA PHE A 140 5.99 12.52 10.55
C PHE A 140 4.77 13.24 9.99
N SER A 141 3.91 13.80 10.85
CA SER A 141 2.64 14.44 10.45
C SER A 141 2.84 15.56 9.41
N ALA A 142 3.94 16.32 9.52
CA ALA A 142 4.27 17.42 8.60
C ALA A 142 4.77 16.93 7.23
N HIS A 143 5.14 15.66 7.13
CA HIS A 143 5.75 15.05 5.94
C HIS A 143 4.85 14.00 5.27
N ILE A 144 3.64 13.79 5.79
CA ILE A 144 2.67 12.89 5.16
C ILE A 144 2.29 13.44 3.78
N PRO A 145 2.43 12.64 2.70
CA PRO A 145 2.06 13.04 1.35
C PRO A 145 0.58 13.43 1.25
N SER A 146 0.28 14.55 0.61
CA SER A 146 -1.12 14.95 0.34
C SER A 146 -1.80 14.07 -0.72
N SER A 147 -1.03 13.27 -1.46
CA SER A 147 -1.52 12.27 -2.41
C SER A 147 -1.94 10.96 -1.74
N LEU A 148 -1.83 10.86 -0.42
CA LEU A 148 -2.07 9.62 0.30
C LEU A 148 -3.54 9.20 0.24
N THR A 149 -3.76 7.98 -0.25
CA THR A 149 -5.10 7.37 -0.40
C THR A 149 -5.33 6.20 0.54
N GLN A 150 -4.27 5.52 0.99
CA GLN A 150 -4.34 4.41 1.92
C GLN A 150 -3.30 4.58 3.03
N LEU A 151 -3.71 4.45 4.29
CA LEU A 151 -2.85 4.56 5.46
C LEU A 151 -3.03 3.34 6.36
N TYR A 152 -1.93 2.70 6.72
CA TYR A 152 -1.88 1.58 7.66
C TYR A 152 -0.98 1.99 8.82
N VAL A 153 -1.54 2.17 10.02
CA VAL A 153 -0.81 2.67 11.19
C VAL A 153 -1.13 1.86 12.43
N TYR A 154 -0.16 1.71 13.33
CA TYR A 154 -0.46 1.27 14.70
C TYR A 154 -0.97 2.43 15.55
N ASP A 155 -0.24 3.54 15.51
CA ASP A 155 -0.54 4.71 16.31
C ASP A 155 -1.17 5.83 15.50
N PHE A 156 -2.14 6.46 16.14
CA PHE A 156 -2.98 7.44 15.52
C PHE A 156 -2.35 8.85 15.51
N PRO A 157 -2.25 9.54 14.36
CA PRO A 157 -1.74 10.91 14.29
C PRO A 157 -2.76 11.93 14.79
N HIS A 158 -2.56 12.46 16.00
CA HIS A 158 -3.50 13.41 16.60
C HIS A 158 -3.52 14.82 15.97
N GLN A 159 -2.61 15.19 15.05
CA GLN A 159 -2.27 16.62 14.84
C GLN A 159 -2.39 17.20 13.42
N SER A 160 -2.84 16.48 12.39
CA SER A 160 -3.05 17.13 11.07
C SER A 160 -4.11 16.42 10.23
N THR A 161 -5.11 17.15 9.74
CA THR A 161 -6.20 16.58 8.91
C THR A 161 -6.05 16.93 7.43
N CYS A 162 -5.34 18.02 7.09
CA CYS A 162 -5.26 18.47 5.70
C CYS A 162 -4.50 17.50 4.79
N SER A 163 -3.46 16.83 5.31
CA SER A 163 -2.68 15.83 4.59
C SER A 163 -3.50 14.57 4.24
N PHE A 164 -4.63 14.34 4.92
CA PHE A 164 -5.48 13.16 4.73
C PHE A 164 -6.75 13.44 3.92
N SER A 165 -6.83 14.59 3.23
CA SER A 165 -8.00 14.95 2.42
C SER A 165 -8.32 13.94 1.30
N GLN A 166 -7.32 13.18 0.85
CA GLN A 166 -7.44 12.16 -0.19
C GLN A 166 -7.59 10.74 0.37
N LEU A 167 -7.58 10.58 1.71
CA LEU A 167 -7.58 9.28 2.34
C LEU A 167 -8.92 8.56 2.13
N THR A 168 -8.84 7.34 1.60
CA THR A 168 -9.98 6.46 1.29
C THR A 168 -9.98 5.21 2.15
N HIS A 169 -8.80 4.70 2.50
CA HIS A 169 -8.61 3.52 3.35
C HIS A 169 -7.76 3.88 4.57
N LEU A 170 -8.24 3.49 5.74
CA LEU A 170 -7.53 3.68 7.01
C LEU A 170 -7.54 2.38 7.81
N ASP A 171 -6.36 1.83 8.04
CA ASP A 171 -6.15 0.68 8.92
C ASP A 171 -5.46 1.12 10.20
N VAL A 172 -6.11 0.88 11.34
CA VAL A 172 -5.60 1.21 12.67
C VAL A 172 -5.37 -0.08 13.45
N MET A 173 -4.09 -0.44 13.57
CA MET A 173 -3.64 -1.63 14.26
C MET A 173 -3.51 -1.33 15.76
N SER A 174 -4.40 -1.93 16.56
CA SER A 174 -4.45 -1.95 18.04
C SER A 174 -3.56 -0.95 18.80
N ASN A 175 -4.14 0.18 19.20
CA ASN A 175 -3.59 1.04 20.26
C ASN A 175 -4.56 1.04 21.47
N PRO A 176 -4.23 0.35 22.58
CA PRO A 176 -5.12 0.24 23.74
C PRO A 176 -5.44 1.60 24.40
N ASP A 177 -4.59 2.60 24.19
CA ASP A 177 -4.67 3.92 24.85
C ASP A 177 -5.31 4.99 23.95
N ILE A 178 -5.94 4.60 22.83
CA ILE A 178 -6.53 5.56 21.92
C ILE A 178 -7.72 6.29 22.56
N ASP A 179 -7.69 7.61 22.53
CA ASP A 179 -8.87 8.43 22.83
C ASP A 179 -9.90 8.26 21.71
N LEU A 180 -10.94 7.48 21.97
CA LEU A 180 -12.00 7.16 21.01
C LEU A 180 -12.77 8.40 20.53
N ASP A 181 -12.91 9.43 21.37
CA ASP A 181 -13.62 10.67 21.01
C ASP A 181 -12.77 11.52 20.07
N ALA A 182 -11.48 11.66 20.38
CA ALA A 182 -10.54 12.34 19.51
C ALA A 182 -10.41 11.63 18.15
N PHE A 183 -10.30 10.30 18.18
CA PHE A 183 -10.22 9.49 16.97
C PHE A 183 -11.50 9.60 16.12
N TYR A 184 -12.67 9.47 16.74
CA TYR A 184 -13.94 9.68 16.04
C TYR A 184 -14.01 11.06 15.37
N SER A 185 -13.60 12.11 16.09
CA SER A 185 -13.58 13.48 15.58
C SER A 185 -12.66 13.62 14.37
N PHE A 186 -11.51 12.94 14.37
CA PHE A 186 -10.65 12.89 13.21
C PHE A 186 -11.30 12.17 12.02
N VAL A 187 -11.85 10.97 12.24
CA VAL A 187 -12.48 10.20 11.15
C VAL A 187 -13.63 10.98 10.51
N ALA A 188 -14.39 11.72 11.30
CA ALA A 188 -15.45 12.59 10.79
C ALA A 188 -14.95 13.69 9.83
N LEU A 189 -13.68 14.10 9.92
CA LEU A 189 -13.05 15.08 9.04
C LEU A 189 -12.51 14.46 7.74
N LEU A 190 -12.40 13.13 7.66
CA LEU A 190 -11.92 12.41 6.48
C LEU A 190 -13.05 12.24 5.45
N LEU A 191 -13.29 13.30 4.69
CA LEU A 191 -14.47 13.38 3.81
C LEU A 191 -14.51 12.33 2.68
N ARG A 192 -13.38 11.72 2.34
CA ARG A 192 -13.24 10.68 1.30
C ARG A 192 -13.07 9.27 1.86
N LEU A 193 -13.06 9.11 3.18
CA LEU A 193 -12.88 7.79 3.79
C LEU A 193 -14.09 6.91 3.49
N THR A 194 -13.79 5.73 2.94
CA THR A 194 -14.78 4.71 2.56
C THR A 194 -14.51 3.38 3.25
N HIS A 195 -13.26 3.12 3.59
CA HIS A 195 -12.78 1.87 4.18
C HIS A 195 -12.07 2.18 5.49
N ILE A 196 -12.48 1.49 6.56
CA ILE A 196 -11.83 1.62 7.85
C ILE A 196 -11.73 0.26 8.55
N SER A 197 -10.56 -0.02 9.12
CA SER A 197 -10.28 -1.27 9.80
C SER A 197 -9.64 -1.07 11.16
N PHE A 198 -9.88 -2.05 12.01
CA PHE A 198 -9.43 -2.05 13.38
C PHE A 198 -9.16 -3.48 13.85
N SER A 199 -8.19 -3.65 14.75
CA SER A 199 -7.89 -4.95 15.35
C SER A 199 -8.21 -5.09 16.84
N ASN A 200 -8.65 -4.02 17.52
CA ASN A 200 -9.00 -4.06 18.94
C ASN A 200 -10.51 -4.19 19.16
N ALA A 201 -10.92 -5.18 19.97
CA ALA A 201 -12.31 -5.43 20.33
C ALA A 201 -12.95 -4.27 21.13
N ASP A 202 -12.14 -3.53 21.90
CA ASP A 202 -12.61 -2.42 22.73
C ASP A 202 -13.19 -1.26 21.89
N TYR A 203 -13.01 -1.28 20.57
CA TYR A 203 -13.53 -0.29 19.65
C TYR A 203 -14.96 -0.55 19.16
N ALA A 204 -15.65 -1.58 19.68
CA ALA A 204 -17.05 -1.83 19.32
C ALA A 204 -17.97 -0.59 19.46
N PRO A 205 -17.88 0.24 20.53
CA PRO A 205 -18.69 1.45 20.63
C PRO A 205 -18.38 2.47 19.52
N LEU A 206 -17.12 2.56 19.12
CA LEU A 206 -16.67 3.41 18.01
C LEU A 206 -17.24 2.93 16.68
N PHE A 207 -17.29 1.62 16.41
CA PHE A 207 -17.90 1.04 15.21
C PHE A 207 -19.36 1.45 15.07
N LEU A 208 -20.15 1.25 16.13
CA LEU A 208 -21.56 1.65 16.13
C LEU A 208 -21.72 3.15 15.90
N ARG A 209 -20.85 3.96 16.52
CA ARG A 209 -20.86 5.41 16.37
C ARG A 209 -20.52 5.84 14.94
N LEU A 210 -19.51 5.22 14.32
CA LEU A 210 -19.12 5.48 12.93
C LEU A 210 -20.24 5.07 11.98
N LEU A 211 -20.81 3.87 12.11
CA LEU A 211 -21.89 3.40 11.23
C LEU A 211 -23.15 4.26 11.30
N ARG A 212 -23.46 4.82 12.48
CA ARG A 212 -24.64 5.67 12.72
C ARG A 212 -24.42 7.12 12.29
N ASN A 213 -23.25 7.68 12.57
CA ASN A 213 -23.04 9.13 12.50
C ASN A 213 -22.12 9.57 11.36
N CYS A 214 -21.29 8.67 10.82
CA CYS A 214 -20.67 8.93 9.53
C CYS A 214 -21.73 8.61 8.47
N PRO A 215 -22.12 9.57 7.60
CA PRO A 215 -23.07 9.35 6.50
C PRO A 215 -22.65 8.15 5.61
N PRO A 216 -23.42 7.71 4.59
CA PRO A 216 -23.21 6.44 3.85
C PRO A 216 -21.89 6.31 3.06
N LYS A 217 -20.91 7.17 3.33
CA LYS A 217 -19.54 7.14 2.82
C LYS A 217 -18.77 5.89 3.24
N ILE A 218 -18.93 5.43 4.48
CA ILE A 218 -18.26 4.18 4.89
C ILE A 218 -18.97 3.04 4.17
N GLU A 219 -18.23 2.37 3.30
CA GLU A 219 -18.65 1.23 2.50
C GLU A 219 -18.22 -0.08 3.16
N VAL A 220 -17.06 -0.08 3.80
CA VAL A 220 -16.47 -1.22 4.50
C VAL A 220 -16.00 -0.79 5.89
N LEU A 221 -16.54 -1.47 6.89
CA LEU A 221 -16.03 -1.44 8.26
C LEU A 221 -15.52 -2.84 8.61
N PHE A 222 -14.21 -2.96 8.74
CA PHE A 222 -13.54 -4.23 8.85
C PHE A 222 -12.96 -4.41 10.27
N TYR A 223 -13.37 -5.47 10.95
CA TYR A 223 -12.82 -5.83 12.25
C TYR A 223 -11.95 -7.06 12.11
N CYS A 224 -10.68 -6.92 12.47
CA CYS A 224 -9.76 -8.02 12.51
C CYS A 224 -9.64 -8.61 13.92
N ASP A 225 -10.29 -9.74 14.12
CA ASP A 225 -10.36 -10.44 15.39
C ASP A 225 -9.14 -11.37 15.56
N ASP A 226 -8.29 -11.04 16.52
CA ASP A 226 -7.24 -11.93 17.02
C ASP A 226 -7.59 -12.54 18.39
N THR A 227 -8.82 -12.33 18.86
CA THR A 227 -9.30 -12.84 20.13
C THR A 227 -10.25 -14.01 19.92
N GLU A 228 -10.46 -14.82 20.94
CA GLU A 228 -11.52 -15.83 20.94
C GLU A 228 -12.84 -15.26 21.46
N GLN A 229 -12.84 -14.02 21.94
CA GLN A 229 -13.99 -13.40 22.55
C GLN A 229 -14.82 -12.71 21.47
N PRO A 230 -16.14 -12.97 21.40
CA PRO A 230 -17.01 -12.25 20.48
C PRO A 230 -16.98 -10.76 20.82
N LEU A 231 -17.03 -9.93 19.78
CA LEU A 231 -17.10 -8.49 19.93
C LEU A 231 -18.36 -8.11 20.72
N ALA A 232 -18.26 -7.16 21.66
CA ALA A 232 -19.44 -6.61 22.30
C ALA A 232 -20.39 -6.04 21.23
N ASP A 233 -21.69 -6.29 21.38
CA ASP A 233 -22.71 -5.88 20.40
C ASP A 233 -22.49 -6.41 18.97
N GLN A 234 -21.73 -7.49 18.79
CA GLN A 234 -21.49 -8.10 17.48
C GLN A 234 -22.79 -8.37 16.72
N GLU A 235 -23.86 -8.77 17.40
CA GLU A 235 -25.16 -8.99 16.77
C GLU A 235 -25.71 -7.70 16.15
N SER A 236 -25.65 -6.58 16.87
CA SER A 236 -26.11 -5.28 16.34
C SER A 236 -25.25 -4.81 15.17
N LEU A 237 -23.94 -5.02 15.25
CA LEU A 237 -23.02 -4.70 14.17
C LEU A 237 -23.23 -5.60 12.94
N ALA A 238 -23.54 -6.88 13.14
CA ALA A 238 -23.76 -7.85 12.08
C ALA A 238 -25.02 -7.56 11.25
N GLU A 239 -25.97 -6.78 11.77
CA GLU A 239 -27.13 -6.32 10.99
C GLU A 239 -26.74 -5.29 9.91
N ASP A 240 -25.63 -4.57 10.10
CA ASP A 240 -25.10 -3.66 9.09
C ASP A 240 -24.33 -4.46 8.02
N LEU A 241 -24.75 -4.27 6.76
CA LEU A 241 -24.15 -4.95 5.62
C LEU A 241 -22.69 -4.56 5.37
N ARG A 242 -22.25 -3.42 5.91
CA ARG A 242 -20.89 -2.89 5.71
C ARG A 242 -19.89 -3.49 6.70
N PHE A 243 -20.37 -4.10 7.78
CA PHE A 243 -19.53 -4.66 8.83
C PHE A 243 -19.05 -6.06 8.45
N VAL A 244 -17.73 -6.27 8.45
CA VAL A 244 -17.07 -7.53 8.13
C VAL A 244 -16.09 -7.87 9.24
N VAL A 245 -16.07 -9.13 9.66
CA VAL A 245 -15.15 -9.67 10.67
C VAL A 245 -14.25 -10.72 10.02
N ILE A 246 -12.96 -10.66 10.32
CA ILE A 246 -12.00 -11.69 9.97
C ILE A 246 -11.30 -12.21 11.20
N ARG A 247 -11.25 -13.54 11.34
CA ARG A 247 -10.53 -14.21 12.42
C ARG A 247 -9.14 -14.63 11.94
N ILE A 248 -8.12 -13.87 12.31
CA ILE A 248 -6.73 -14.06 11.84
C ILE A 248 -6.24 -15.48 12.15
N ARG A 249 -6.52 -15.96 13.37
CA ARG A 249 -6.07 -17.27 13.85
C ARG A 249 -6.62 -18.43 13.04
N GLU A 250 -7.87 -18.32 12.60
CA GLU A 250 -8.51 -19.34 11.76
C GLU A 250 -7.90 -19.35 10.35
N LEU A 251 -7.51 -18.17 9.87
CA LEU A 251 -6.89 -18.05 8.56
C LEU A 251 -5.46 -18.55 8.52
N ARG A 252 -4.70 -18.55 9.64
CA ARG A 252 -3.28 -18.99 9.73
C ARG A 252 -2.36 -18.46 8.61
N MET A 253 -2.81 -17.43 7.88
CA MET A 253 -2.24 -17.00 6.60
C MET A 253 -2.14 -15.48 6.47
N LEU A 254 -2.67 -14.71 7.43
CA LEU A 254 -2.54 -13.24 7.40
C LEU A 254 -1.18 -12.84 7.96
N ASP A 255 -0.15 -13.01 7.13
CA ASP A 255 0.97 -12.09 7.17
C ASP A 255 0.47 -10.76 6.60
N TRP A 256 0.23 -9.79 7.48
CA TRP A 256 -0.26 -8.46 7.11
C TRP A 256 0.61 -7.77 6.07
N ALA A 257 1.91 -8.04 6.09
CA ALA A 257 2.80 -7.46 5.12
C ALA A 257 2.65 -8.13 3.76
N ALA A 258 2.48 -9.45 3.73
CA ALA A 258 2.16 -10.18 2.51
C ALA A 258 0.81 -9.72 1.92
N ASP A 259 -0.22 -9.54 2.74
CA ASP A 259 -1.53 -9.07 2.27
C ASP A 259 -1.46 -7.62 1.75
N TRP A 260 -0.77 -6.72 2.47
CA TRP A 260 -0.49 -5.37 1.98
C TRP A 260 0.23 -5.39 0.62
N LEU A 261 1.22 -6.27 0.46
CA LEU A 261 1.90 -6.44 -0.83
C LEU A 261 0.98 -6.98 -1.92
N MET A 262 0.07 -7.89 -1.59
CA MET A 262 -0.95 -8.37 -2.53
C MET A 262 -1.82 -7.20 -3.04
N GLY A 263 -2.21 -6.29 -2.15
CA GLY A 263 -2.91 -5.05 -2.51
C GLY A 263 -2.09 -4.20 -3.48
N VAL A 264 -0.82 -3.96 -3.14
CA VAL A 264 0.12 -3.20 -3.99
C VAL A 264 0.28 -3.78 -5.40
N HIS A 265 0.18 -5.10 -5.55
CA HIS A 265 0.44 -5.79 -6.82
C HIS A 265 -0.78 -5.94 -7.72
N CYS A 266 -1.89 -6.37 -7.14
CA CYS A 266 -3.00 -6.91 -7.90
C CYS A 266 -4.36 -6.43 -7.39
N ASP A 267 -4.39 -5.52 -6.42
CA ASP A 267 -5.60 -5.00 -5.80
C ASP A 267 -6.49 -6.14 -5.25
N ARG A 268 -5.86 -7.17 -4.64
CA ARG A 268 -6.53 -8.34 -4.03
C ARG A 268 -6.17 -8.56 -2.56
N ASP A 269 -5.92 -7.46 -1.86
CA ASP A 269 -5.74 -7.45 -0.40
C ASP A 269 -7.06 -7.81 0.32
N TYR A 270 -7.01 -7.74 1.65
CA TYR A 270 -8.18 -7.97 2.49
C TYR A 270 -9.32 -6.97 2.23
N TRP A 271 -9.04 -5.76 1.74
CA TRP A 271 -10.07 -4.77 1.40
C TRP A 271 -10.93 -5.27 0.25
N TYR A 272 -10.29 -5.68 -0.84
CA TYR A 272 -10.98 -6.28 -1.98
C TYR A 272 -11.86 -7.45 -1.56
N ARG A 273 -11.35 -8.33 -0.70
CA ARG A 273 -12.10 -9.50 -0.21
C ARG A 273 -13.29 -9.08 0.64
N ALA A 274 -13.14 -8.07 1.49
CA ALA A 274 -14.22 -7.52 2.29
C ALA A 274 -15.32 -6.92 1.42
N GLU A 275 -14.97 -6.11 0.40
CA GLU A 275 -15.93 -5.57 -0.56
C GLU A 275 -16.71 -6.68 -1.28
N ARG A 276 -16.02 -7.70 -1.77
CA ARG A 276 -16.65 -8.87 -2.44
C ARG A 276 -17.59 -9.62 -1.51
N PHE A 277 -17.21 -9.79 -0.25
CA PHE A 277 -18.06 -10.43 0.75
C PHE A 277 -19.31 -9.60 1.05
N ILE A 278 -19.19 -8.27 1.17
CA ILE A 278 -20.33 -7.35 1.32
C ILE A 278 -21.25 -7.42 0.10
N GLN A 279 -20.69 -7.48 -1.12
CA GLN A 279 -21.48 -7.65 -2.35
C GLN A 279 -22.28 -8.95 -2.33
N LYS A 280 -21.67 -10.08 -1.92
CA LYS A 280 -22.36 -11.37 -1.76
C LYS A 280 -23.51 -11.31 -0.73
N ARG A 281 -23.32 -10.61 0.38
CA ARG A 281 -24.40 -10.37 1.36
C ARG A 281 -25.52 -9.51 0.79
N ARG A 282 -25.20 -8.53 -0.06
CA ARG A 282 -26.18 -7.67 -0.75
C ARG A 282 -26.99 -8.43 -1.80
N SER A 283 -26.37 -9.38 -2.52
CA SER A 283 -27.06 -10.22 -3.52
C SER A 283 -27.84 -11.39 -2.91
N GLY A 284 -27.56 -11.76 -1.67
CA GLY A 284 -28.18 -12.92 -1.01
C GLY A 284 -27.44 -14.24 -1.25
N ASP A 285 -26.22 -14.20 -1.82
CA ASP A 285 -25.37 -15.37 -2.01
C ASP A 285 -24.82 -15.90 -0.67
N VAL A 286 -24.76 -15.01 0.32
CA VAL A 286 -24.37 -15.29 1.70
C VAL A 286 -25.44 -14.72 2.62
N ASP A 287 -25.67 -15.37 3.78
CA ASP A 287 -26.63 -14.89 4.76
C ASP A 287 -26.35 -13.42 5.12
N ARG A 288 -27.39 -12.59 5.08
CA ARG A 288 -27.29 -11.16 5.34
C ARG A 288 -26.65 -10.83 6.69
N ARG A 289 -26.89 -11.65 7.72
CA ARG A 289 -26.36 -11.49 9.08
C ARG A 289 -25.00 -12.16 9.28
N GLN A 290 -24.49 -12.89 8.29
CA GLN A 290 -23.13 -13.43 8.37
C GLN A 290 -22.13 -12.29 8.20
N SER A 291 -21.59 -11.79 9.32
CA SER A 291 -20.53 -10.77 9.31
C SER A 291 -19.13 -11.38 9.33
N ILE A 292 -18.97 -12.61 9.84
CA ILE A 292 -17.68 -13.31 9.87
C ILE A 292 -17.41 -13.96 8.52
N MET A 293 -16.30 -13.57 7.89
CA MET A 293 -15.81 -14.18 6.67
C MET A 293 -15.12 -15.51 7.01
N SER A 294 -15.71 -16.63 6.60
CA SER A 294 -15.09 -17.94 6.75
C SER A 294 -13.86 -18.08 5.85
N ARG A 295 -13.03 -19.09 6.11
CA ARG A 295 -11.87 -19.40 5.26
C ARG A 295 -12.27 -19.69 3.81
N GLU A 296 -13.37 -20.40 3.58
CA GLU A 296 -13.88 -20.69 2.25
C GLU A 296 -14.25 -19.40 1.51
N ASN A 297 -14.96 -18.49 2.17
CA ASN A 297 -15.32 -17.20 1.62
C ASN A 297 -14.08 -16.33 1.34
N TRP A 298 -13.09 -16.38 2.23
CA TRP A 298 -11.81 -15.69 2.04
C TRP A 298 -11.09 -16.17 0.78
N LEU A 299 -11.04 -17.49 0.54
CA LEU A 299 -10.39 -18.09 -0.62
C LEU A 299 -11.16 -17.87 -1.92
N ASP A 300 -12.50 -17.91 -1.88
CA ASP A 300 -13.36 -17.67 -3.05
C ASP A 300 -13.37 -16.20 -3.50
N CYS A 301 -12.93 -15.30 -2.62
CA CYS A 301 -12.74 -13.89 -2.95
C CYS A 301 -11.34 -13.54 -3.48
N ALA A 302 -10.42 -14.52 -3.63
CA ALA A 302 -9.05 -14.33 -4.11
C ALA A 302 -8.91 -14.49 -5.62
#